data_AF-A0A8S1EXG1-F1
#
_entry.id   AF-A0A8S1EXG1-F1
#
_cell.length_a   1.000
_cell.length_b   1.000
_cell.length_c   1.000
_cell.angle_alpha   90.00
_cell.angle_beta   90.00
_cell.angle_gamma   90.00
#
_symmetry.space_group_name_H-M   'P 1'
#
loop_
_entity.id
_entity.type
_entity.pdbx_description
1 polymer ?
#
loop_
_entity_poly.entity_id
_entity_poly.type
_entity_poly.pdbx_seq_one_letter_code
_entity_poly.pdbx_strand_id
1 'polypeptide(L)'
;MFEIFEDFNSFHVSMLTYIILGSIIVVLNMPLLYLLIFIKQNRERKEFVLIAIICSVDLLYVVVNSYNSISRLILGTSTNVVAKIECVLRPNLFISLVVIQLVSQMPLFVAIDRLFAVVYSIWYYKRGVCYSFFLCSLPMIGSVVTTIANVISIYNGPEKESQVMAVCFSSSLVASSFKPYFHGTKWACLILATIVNVFVGIILHCNTKIKHQNTTKRLKNANMVIFSNTVNSLVFLMIPDMILAYPPKMDNFIYLQITMFSLIMSKIIFNIVLFLFFHKELRTLYLNLFKRKLFYNGGRMSGVRIVPVPQQELKTSAHNA
;
A
#
# COMPACT_ATOMS: atom_id res chain seq x y z
N MET A 1 -22.88 34.30 3.46
CA MET A 1 -22.89 33.74 4.83
C MET A 1 -23.33 32.28 4.84
N PHE A 2 -24.36 31.87 4.06
CA PHE A 2 -24.76 30.46 3.92
C PHE A 2 -23.70 29.57 3.22
N GLU A 3 -23.06 30.05 2.14
CA GLU A 3 -22.00 29.30 1.44
C GLU A 3 -20.76 29.02 2.32
N ILE A 4 -20.39 29.97 3.19
CA ILE A 4 -19.26 29.82 4.12
C ILE A 4 -19.56 28.72 5.16
N PHE A 5 -20.81 28.56 5.58
CA PHE A 5 -21.21 27.50 6.52
C PHE A 5 -21.26 26.12 5.84
N GLU A 6 -21.67 26.03 4.57
CA GLU A 6 -21.62 24.76 3.81
C GLU A 6 -20.17 24.30 3.55
N ASP A 7 -19.28 25.23 3.16
CA ASP A 7 -17.87 24.93 2.93
C ASP A 7 -17.14 24.53 4.21
N PHE A 8 -17.43 25.19 5.33
CA PHE A 8 -16.86 24.87 6.63
C PHE A 8 -17.28 23.45 7.08
N ASN A 9 -18.54 23.08 6.87
CA ASN A 9 -19.04 21.75 7.23
C ASN A 9 -18.40 20.65 6.37
N SER A 10 -18.22 20.91 5.06
CA SER A 10 -17.63 19.93 4.14
C SER A 10 -16.16 19.62 4.45
N PHE A 11 -15.37 20.62 4.88
CA PHE A 11 -13.96 20.43 5.27
C PHE A 11 -13.82 19.53 6.51
N HIS A 12 -14.58 19.82 7.58
CA HIS A 12 -14.54 19.02 8.80
C HIS A 12 -15.01 17.59 8.57
N VAL A 13 -16.08 17.41 7.79
CA VAL A 13 -16.59 16.08 7.40
C VAL A 13 -15.53 15.30 6.61
N SER A 14 -14.81 15.94 5.68
CA SER A 14 -13.71 15.30 4.95
C SER A 14 -12.62 14.77 5.88
N MET A 15 -12.11 15.63 6.78
CA MET A 15 -11.01 15.26 7.67
C MET A 15 -11.45 14.17 8.67
N LEU A 16 -12.66 14.28 9.24
CA LEU A 16 -13.22 13.26 10.13
C LEU A 16 -13.40 11.92 9.42
N THR A 17 -13.88 11.93 8.18
CA THR A 17 -14.02 10.71 7.37
C THR A 17 -12.68 10.01 7.19
N TYR A 18 -11.61 10.76 6.87
CA TYR A 18 -10.27 10.16 6.73
C TYR A 18 -9.70 9.63 8.04
N ILE A 19 -9.99 10.28 9.17
CA ILE A 19 -9.56 9.82 10.49
C ILE A 19 -10.30 8.53 10.88
N ILE A 20 -11.63 8.49 10.73
CA ILE A 20 -12.46 7.33 11.07
C ILE A 20 -12.07 6.14 10.19
N LEU A 21 -12.03 6.35 8.87
CA LEU A 21 -11.69 5.30 7.91
C LEU A 21 -10.26 4.81 8.14
N GLY A 22 -9.31 5.72 8.37
CA GLY A 22 -7.94 5.36 8.68
C GLY A 22 -7.81 4.56 9.97
N SER A 23 -8.56 4.92 11.02
CA SER A 23 -8.59 4.18 12.29
C SER A 23 -9.09 2.74 12.09
N ILE A 24 -10.17 2.56 11.33
CA ILE A 24 -10.69 1.23 10.97
C ILE A 24 -9.61 0.42 10.25
N ILE A 25 -8.95 1.01 9.25
CA ILE A 25 -7.90 0.36 8.48
C ILE A 25 -6.73 -0.07 9.37
N VAL A 26 -6.30 0.78 10.30
CA VAL A 26 -5.22 0.46 11.25
C VAL A 26 -5.61 -0.69 12.16
N VAL A 27 -6.82 -0.66 12.73
CA VAL A 27 -7.33 -1.72 13.61
C VAL A 27 -7.41 -3.07 12.90
N LEU A 28 -7.77 -3.09 11.62
CA LEU A 28 -7.86 -4.32 10.83
C LEU A 28 -6.49 -4.83 10.33
N ASN A 29 -5.59 -3.93 9.89
CA ASN A 29 -4.29 -4.33 9.33
C ASN A 29 -3.24 -4.64 10.40
N MET A 30 -3.24 -3.95 11.54
CA MET A 30 -2.21 -4.14 12.56
C MET A 30 -2.13 -5.59 13.08
N PRO A 31 -3.25 -6.28 13.40
CA PRO A 31 -3.20 -7.69 13.80
C PRO A 31 -2.64 -8.60 12.71
N LEU A 32 -3.00 -8.33 11.44
CA LEU A 32 -2.49 -9.08 10.30
C LEU A 32 -0.98 -8.91 10.15
N LEU A 33 -0.51 -7.66 10.19
CA LEU A 33 0.91 -7.35 10.11
C LEU A 33 1.70 -7.98 11.26
N TYR A 34 1.15 -7.91 12.48
CA TYR A 34 1.72 -8.54 13.66
C TYR A 34 1.91 -10.06 13.45
N LEU A 35 0.88 -10.76 12.95
CA LEU A 35 0.96 -12.19 12.66
C LEU A 35 2.04 -12.54 11.62
N LEU A 36 2.24 -11.68 10.62
CA LEU A 36 3.21 -11.91 9.55
C LEU A 36 4.65 -11.67 10.02
N ILE A 37 4.89 -10.64 10.85
CA ILE A 37 6.23 -10.24 11.29
C ILE A 37 6.71 -11.05 12.51
N PHE A 38 5.84 -11.32 13.48
CA PHE A 38 6.29 -11.91 14.76
C PHE A 38 6.33 -13.44 14.75
N ILE A 39 5.57 -14.11 13.87
CA ILE A 39 5.59 -15.58 13.78
C ILE A 39 6.78 -16.03 12.91
N LYS A 40 7.76 -16.69 13.52
CA LYS A 40 8.99 -17.16 12.84
C LYS A 40 8.70 -18.00 11.59
N GLN A 41 7.76 -18.94 11.67
CA GLN A 41 7.37 -19.80 10.54
C GLN A 41 6.84 -18.99 9.33
N ASN A 42 6.22 -17.84 9.59
CA ASN A 42 5.71 -16.98 8.52
C ASN A 42 6.84 -16.21 7.85
N ARG A 43 7.81 -15.71 8.62
CA ARG A 43 8.97 -14.95 8.11
C ARG A 43 9.89 -15.76 7.20
N GLU A 44 9.95 -17.09 7.38
CA GLU A 44 10.74 -17.96 6.51
C GLU A 44 10.13 -18.09 5.10
N ARG A 45 8.85 -17.73 4.94
CA ARG A 45 8.14 -17.74 3.65
C ARG A 45 8.16 -16.36 3.02
N LYS A 46 8.88 -16.22 1.91
CA LYS A 46 8.97 -14.97 1.12
C LYS A 46 7.61 -14.38 0.75
N GLU A 47 6.62 -15.23 0.47
CA GLU A 47 5.26 -14.79 0.15
C GLU A 47 4.64 -13.95 1.27
N PHE A 48 4.82 -14.38 2.52
CA PHE A 48 4.29 -13.70 3.69
C PHE A 48 5.11 -12.46 4.04
N VAL A 49 6.42 -12.48 3.81
CA VAL A 49 7.27 -11.28 3.93
C VAL A 49 6.82 -10.21 2.94
N LEU A 50 6.54 -10.59 1.69
CA LEU A 50 6.07 -9.65 0.68
C LEU A 50 4.70 -9.07 1.03
N ILE A 51 3.75 -9.89 1.50
CA ILE A 51 2.45 -9.40 2.00
C ILE A 51 2.65 -8.46 3.20
N ALA A 52 3.55 -8.79 4.14
CA ALA A 52 3.85 -7.93 5.28
C ALA A 52 4.37 -6.56 4.84
N ILE A 53 5.22 -6.51 3.81
CA ILE A 53 5.76 -5.27 3.27
C ILE A 53 4.64 -4.44 2.62
N ILE A 54 3.77 -5.07 1.81
CA ILE A 54 2.60 -4.37 1.23
C ILE A 54 1.72 -3.79 2.34
N CYS A 55 1.35 -4.61 3.34
CA CYS A 55 0.56 -4.16 4.48
C CYS A 55 1.25 -3.04 5.27
N SER A 56 2.58 -3.08 5.42
CA SER A 56 3.34 -2.03 6.10
C SER A 56 3.27 -0.70 5.35
N VAL A 57 3.41 -0.73 4.02
CA VAL A 57 3.33 0.47 3.18
C VAL A 57 1.91 1.05 3.17
N ASP A 58 0.90 0.20 3.07
CA ASP A 58 -0.51 0.62 3.15
C ASP A 58 -0.83 1.23 4.55
N LEU A 59 -0.33 0.62 5.64
CA LEU A 59 -0.46 1.19 7.00
C LEU A 59 0.26 2.53 7.15
N LEU A 60 1.49 2.64 6.63
CA LEU A 60 2.25 3.89 6.67
C LEU A 60 1.50 5.01 5.93
N TYR A 61 0.89 4.70 4.78
CA TYR A 61 0.07 5.65 4.02
C TYR A 61 -1.12 6.15 4.83
N VAL A 62 -1.84 5.24 5.48
CA VAL A 62 -3.01 5.57 6.29
C VAL A 62 -2.62 6.42 7.49
N VAL A 63 -1.61 6.00 8.24
CA VAL A 63 -1.16 6.71 9.45
C VAL A 63 -0.71 8.13 9.12
N VAL A 64 0.08 8.30 8.06
CA VAL A 64 0.56 9.64 7.65
C VAL A 64 -0.60 10.53 7.20
N ASN A 65 -1.55 10.00 6.43
CA ASN A 65 -2.70 10.79 5.98
C ASN A 65 -3.68 11.12 7.11
N SER A 66 -3.95 10.18 8.03
CA SER A 66 -4.76 10.45 9.22
C SER A 66 -4.08 11.47 10.13
N TYR A 67 -2.75 11.38 10.30
CA TYR A 67 -2.00 12.40 11.04
C TYR A 67 -2.10 13.77 10.38
N ASN A 68 -1.97 13.85 9.05
CA ASN A 68 -2.15 15.10 8.32
C ASN A 68 -3.56 15.66 8.48
N SER A 69 -4.60 14.82 8.47
CA SER A 69 -5.98 15.25 8.75
C SER A 69 -6.16 15.79 10.17
N ILE A 70 -5.58 15.16 11.18
CA ILE A 70 -5.61 15.67 12.57
C ILE A 70 -4.87 17.01 12.66
N SER A 71 -3.68 17.12 12.08
CA SER A 71 -2.91 18.36 12.07
C SER A 71 -3.69 19.50 11.41
N ARG A 72 -4.40 19.22 10.31
CA ARG A 72 -5.26 20.20 9.63
C ARG A 72 -6.47 20.61 10.46
N LEU A 73 -7.08 19.68 11.21
CA LEU A 73 -8.18 20.01 12.13
C LEU A 73 -7.72 20.91 13.28
N ILE A 74 -6.53 20.67 13.84
CA ILE A 74 -5.97 21.48 14.94
C ILE A 74 -5.63 22.90 14.46
N LEU A 75 -5.07 23.03 13.26
CA LEU A 75 -4.79 24.33 12.64
C LEU A 75 -6.08 25.10 12.28
N GLY A 76 -7.23 24.40 12.25
CA GLY A 76 -8.53 24.95 11.87
C GLY A 76 -8.59 25.41 10.42
N THR A 77 -9.63 26.18 10.10
CA THR A 77 -9.78 26.84 8.79
C THR A 77 -8.97 28.14 8.75
N SER A 78 -7.71 28.09 9.20
CA SER A 78 -6.84 29.26 9.13
C SER A 78 -6.77 29.75 7.68
N THR A 79 -7.23 30.97 7.46
CA THR A 79 -7.13 31.68 6.17
C THR A 79 -5.73 32.21 5.91
N ASN A 80 -4.79 31.94 6.83
CA ASN A 80 -3.41 32.33 6.66
C ASN A 80 -2.84 31.62 5.44
N VAL A 81 -2.20 32.41 4.59
CA VAL A 81 -1.44 31.93 3.45
C VAL A 81 0.03 31.84 3.83
N VAL A 82 0.68 30.79 3.39
CA VAL A 82 2.11 30.54 3.61
C VAL A 82 2.77 30.23 2.28
N ALA A 83 4.09 30.40 2.22
CA ALA A 83 4.84 30.04 1.03
C ALA A 83 4.78 28.52 0.81
N LYS A 84 4.58 28.10 -0.44
CA LYS A 84 4.51 26.67 -0.81
C LYS A 84 5.73 25.87 -0.35
N ILE A 85 6.93 26.45 -0.44
CA ILE A 85 8.17 25.80 0.02
C ILE A 85 8.13 25.49 1.52
N GLU A 86 7.54 26.36 2.34
CA GLU A 86 7.41 26.15 3.78
C GLU A 86 6.51 24.94 4.07
N CYS A 87 5.38 24.82 3.36
CA CYS A 87 4.51 23.65 3.47
C CYS A 87 5.23 22.35 3.11
N VAL A 88 5.97 22.32 2.01
CA VAL A 88 6.63 21.10 1.51
C VAL A 88 7.73 20.62 2.44
N LEU A 89 8.44 21.54 3.10
CA LEU A 89 9.51 21.21 4.04
C LEU A 89 8.99 20.75 5.40
N ARG A 90 7.68 20.83 5.69
CA ARG A 90 7.12 20.25 6.91
C ARG A 90 7.29 18.72 6.88
N PRO A 91 7.90 18.10 7.91
CA PRO A 91 8.26 16.68 7.87
C PRO A 91 7.10 15.74 7.57
N ASN A 92 5.91 16.01 8.10
CA ASN A 92 4.71 15.21 7.88
C ASN A 92 4.21 15.25 6.42
N LEU A 93 4.34 16.40 5.76
CA LEU A 93 3.94 16.58 4.36
C LEU A 93 4.99 16.01 3.41
N PHE A 94 6.28 16.18 3.74
CA PHE A 94 7.37 15.52 3.02
C PHE A 94 7.19 13.99 3.04
N ILE A 95 6.99 13.41 4.23
CA ILE A 95 6.74 11.96 4.38
C ILE A 95 5.47 11.56 3.60
N SER A 96 4.41 12.37 3.61
CA SER A 96 3.20 12.11 2.83
C SER A 96 3.49 11.99 1.33
N LEU A 97 4.30 12.88 0.76
CA LEU A 97 4.70 12.82 -0.66
C LEU A 97 5.51 11.56 -0.98
N VAL A 98 6.45 11.18 -0.10
CA VAL A 98 7.23 9.94 -0.24
C VAL A 98 6.29 8.73 -0.23
N VAL A 99 5.36 8.68 0.72
CA VAL A 99 4.48 7.51 0.88
C VAL A 99 3.44 7.42 -0.25
N ILE A 100 2.95 8.55 -0.77
CA ILE A 100 2.09 8.60 -1.97
C ILE A 100 2.79 7.95 -3.17
N GLN A 101 4.08 8.24 -3.37
CA GLN A 101 4.87 7.61 -4.43
C GLN A 101 5.12 6.12 -4.14
N LEU A 102 5.45 5.78 -2.90
CA LEU A 102 5.79 4.42 -2.49
C LEU A 102 4.63 3.44 -2.71
N VAL A 103 3.40 3.85 -2.36
CA VAL A 103 2.19 3.04 -2.55
C VAL A 103 1.94 2.72 -4.02
N SER A 104 2.27 3.63 -4.94
CA SER A 104 2.10 3.42 -6.39
C SER A 104 3.24 2.60 -7.00
N GLN A 105 4.46 2.71 -6.48
CA GLN A 105 5.62 1.97 -7.00
C GLN A 105 5.66 0.52 -6.52
N MET A 106 5.22 0.22 -5.29
CA MET A 106 5.31 -1.12 -4.70
C MET A 106 4.70 -2.25 -5.54
N PRO A 107 3.51 -2.10 -6.15
CA PRO A 107 2.93 -3.15 -6.99
C PRO A 107 3.84 -3.61 -8.14
N LEU A 108 4.63 -2.70 -8.72
CA LEU A 108 5.58 -3.05 -9.79
C LEU A 108 6.70 -3.93 -9.27
N PHE A 109 7.32 -3.56 -8.16
CA PHE A 109 8.42 -4.34 -7.57
C PHE A 109 7.94 -5.71 -7.07
N VAL A 110 6.71 -5.79 -6.57
CA VAL A 110 6.05 -7.05 -6.24
C VAL A 110 5.82 -7.91 -7.49
N ALA A 111 5.38 -7.32 -8.60
CA ALA A 111 5.21 -8.05 -9.86
C ALA A 111 6.56 -8.55 -10.41
N ILE A 112 7.62 -7.75 -10.29
CA ILE A 112 8.99 -8.12 -10.65
C ILE A 112 9.50 -9.28 -9.77
N ASP A 113 9.29 -9.24 -8.45
CA ASP A 113 9.62 -10.35 -7.53
C ASP A 113 9.02 -11.66 -8.03
N ARG A 114 7.75 -11.62 -8.46
CA ARG A 114 7.03 -12.78 -8.97
C ARG A 114 7.54 -13.26 -10.31
N LEU A 115 7.92 -12.34 -11.20
CA LEU A 115 8.57 -12.68 -12.45
C LEU A 115 9.86 -13.44 -12.19
N PHE A 116 10.71 -12.97 -11.28
CA PHE A 116 11.93 -13.68 -10.90
C PHE A 116 11.65 -15.05 -10.26
N ALA A 117 10.61 -15.14 -9.41
CA ALA A 117 10.22 -16.41 -8.80
C ALA A 117 9.77 -17.46 -9.83
N VAL A 118 9.12 -17.04 -10.92
CA VAL A 118 8.61 -17.93 -11.97
C VAL A 118 9.69 -18.27 -13.00
N VAL A 119 10.46 -17.29 -13.47
CA VAL A 119 11.50 -17.49 -14.50
C VAL A 119 12.72 -18.20 -13.91
N TYR A 120 13.17 -17.77 -12.74
CA TYR A 120 14.42 -18.23 -12.11
C TYR A 120 14.16 -18.91 -10.77
N SER A 121 13.20 -19.84 -10.73
CA SER A 121 12.75 -20.50 -9.48
C SER A 121 13.89 -21.04 -8.60
N ILE A 122 14.85 -21.80 -9.17
CA ILE A 122 15.96 -22.39 -8.40
C ILE A 122 16.82 -21.30 -7.74
N TRP A 123 17.18 -20.26 -8.50
CA TRP A 123 17.98 -19.15 -7.98
C TRP A 123 17.20 -18.35 -6.93
N TYR A 124 15.91 -18.09 -7.21
CA TYR A 124 15.03 -17.35 -6.32
C TYR A 124 14.90 -18.03 -4.96
N TYR A 125 14.64 -19.34 -4.90
CA TYR A 125 14.49 -20.05 -3.61
C TYR A 125 15.81 -20.25 -2.86
N LYS A 126 16.97 -20.27 -3.56
CA LYS A 126 18.28 -20.28 -2.91
C LYS A 126 18.61 -18.96 -2.21
N ARG A 127 18.08 -17.82 -2.68
CA ARG A 127 18.28 -16.52 -2.03
C ARG A 127 17.41 -16.41 -0.78
N GLY A 128 17.98 -16.01 0.35
CA GLY A 128 17.25 -15.81 1.60
C GLY A 128 16.33 -14.57 1.59
N VAL A 129 15.88 -14.17 2.78
CA VAL A 129 14.97 -13.02 2.99
C VAL A 129 15.63 -11.68 2.64
N CYS A 130 16.96 -11.59 2.69
CA CYS A 130 17.71 -10.37 2.34
C CYS A 130 17.40 -9.86 0.93
N TYR A 131 17.12 -10.76 -0.01
CA TYR A 131 16.71 -10.38 -1.37
C TYR A 131 15.41 -9.59 -1.37
N SER A 132 14.41 -10.02 -0.61
CA SER A 132 13.12 -9.33 -0.53
C SER A 132 13.27 -7.95 0.11
N PHE A 133 14.10 -7.81 1.14
CA PHE A 133 14.40 -6.49 1.73
C PHE A 133 15.09 -5.56 0.74
N PHE A 134 16.09 -6.07 0.01
CA PHE A 134 16.77 -5.29 -1.03
C PHE A 134 15.78 -4.83 -2.11
N LEU A 135 14.97 -5.74 -2.66
CA LEU A 135 13.99 -5.41 -3.69
C LEU A 135 12.97 -4.36 -3.22
N CYS A 136 12.56 -4.42 -1.95
CA CYS A 136 11.61 -3.47 -1.36
C CYS A 136 12.23 -2.13 -0.96
N SER A 137 13.56 -2.05 -0.80
CA SER A 137 14.25 -0.76 -0.58
C SER A 137 14.30 0.11 -1.84
N LEU A 138 14.31 -0.49 -3.04
CA LEU A 138 14.36 0.23 -4.31
C LEU A 138 13.20 1.22 -4.52
N PRO A 139 11.91 0.84 -4.37
CA PRO A 139 10.81 1.80 -4.48
C PRO A 139 10.82 2.85 -3.38
N MET A 140 11.38 2.55 -2.20
CA MET A 140 11.55 3.55 -1.14
C MET A 140 12.55 4.63 -1.55
N ILE A 141 13.71 4.22 -2.06
CA ILE A 141 14.73 5.14 -2.59
C ILE A 141 14.13 5.96 -3.76
N GLY A 142 13.46 5.29 -4.70
CA GLY A 142 12.80 5.95 -5.83
C GLY A 142 11.79 7.01 -5.39
N SER A 143 10.99 6.72 -4.37
CA SER A 143 10.00 7.65 -3.81
C SER A 143 10.60 8.85 -3.08
N VAL A 144 11.74 8.65 -2.40
CA VAL A 144 12.49 9.74 -1.76
C VAL A 144 13.12 10.63 -2.83
N VAL A 145 13.76 10.04 -3.85
CA VAL A 145 14.38 10.78 -4.95
C VAL A 145 13.36 11.62 -5.71
N THR A 146 12.19 11.07 -6.05
CA THR A 146 11.13 11.84 -6.73
C THR A 146 10.59 12.98 -5.86
N THR A 147 10.50 12.79 -4.55
CA THR A 147 10.07 13.84 -3.62
C THR A 147 11.12 14.94 -3.50
N ILE A 148 12.41 14.59 -3.37
CA ILE A 148 13.51 15.57 -3.35
C ILE A 148 13.56 16.35 -4.67
N ALA A 149 13.42 15.68 -5.82
CA ALA A 149 13.35 16.34 -7.12
C ALA A 149 12.18 17.34 -7.21
N ASN A 150 11.01 16.99 -6.65
CA ASN A 150 9.89 17.93 -6.52
C ASN A 150 10.24 19.14 -5.64
N VAL A 151 10.89 18.94 -4.49
CA VAL A 151 11.32 20.05 -3.62
C VAL A 151 12.29 20.97 -4.34
N ILE A 152 13.29 20.42 -5.04
CA ILE A 152 14.26 21.18 -5.83
C ILE A 152 13.54 21.97 -6.93
N SER A 153 12.55 21.36 -7.59
CA SER A 153 11.74 22.02 -8.63
C SER A 153 10.94 23.21 -8.08
N ILE A 154 10.38 23.11 -6.87
CA ILE A 154 9.69 24.23 -6.21
C ILE A 154 10.69 25.30 -5.79
N TYR A 155 11.82 24.92 -5.22
CA TYR A 155 12.83 25.84 -4.70
C TYR A 155 13.48 26.68 -5.80
N ASN A 156 13.77 26.08 -6.95
CA ASN A 156 14.38 26.76 -8.10
C ASN A 156 13.34 27.35 -9.07
N GLY A 157 12.06 27.02 -8.89
CA GLY A 157 10.98 27.44 -9.77
C GLY A 157 10.31 28.76 -9.35
N PRO A 158 9.44 29.32 -10.22
CA PRO A 158 8.67 30.52 -9.91
C PRO A 158 7.65 30.30 -8.77
N GLU A 159 7.42 29.04 -8.40
CA GLU A 159 6.46 28.65 -7.36
C GLU A 159 7.02 28.73 -5.94
N LYS A 160 8.31 29.05 -5.76
CA LYS A 160 8.94 29.15 -4.44
C LYS A 160 8.13 30.04 -3.49
N GLU A 161 7.69 31.20 -3.97
CA GLU A 161 6.92 32.20 -3.22
C GLU A 161 5.42 32.13 -3.50
N SER A 162 4.95 31.14 -4.27
CA SER A 162 3.53 30.96 -4.49
C SER A 162 2.82 30.71 -3.16
N GLN A 163 1.77 31.48 -2.92
CA GLN A 163 1.01 31.42 -1.68
C GLN A 163 0.01 30.27 -1.73
N VAL A 164 0.02 29.44 -0.69
CA VAL A 164 -0.94 28.36 -0.48
C VAL A 164 -1.55 28.48 0.92
N MET A 165 -2.74 27.90 1.12
CA MET A 165 -3.36 27.86 2.44
C MET A 165 -2.45 27.15 3.46
N ALA A 166 -2.36 27.68 4.69
CA ALA A 166 -1.54 27.12 5.78
C ALA A 166 -1.88 25.67 6.17
N VAL A 167 -3.06 25.20 5.74
CA VAL A 167 -3.56 23.83 5.86
C VAL A 167 -2.80 22.85 4.94
N CYS A 168 -2.08 23.35 3.93
CA CYS A 168 -1.16 22.62 3.04
C CYS A 168 -1.72 21.27 2.51
N PHE A 169 -2.55 21.31 1.48
CA PHE A 169 -3.05 20.10 0.82
C PHE A 169 -1.97 19.44 -0.06
N SER A 170 -1.78 18.13 0.09
CA SER A 170 -0.71 17.40 -0.63
C SER A 170 -0.81 17.51 -2.15
N SER A 171 -2.01 17.68 -2.71
CA SER A 171 -2.25 17.92 -4.14
C SER A 171 -1.67 19.25 -4.64
N SER A 172 -1.61 20.26 -3.78
CA SER A 172 -1.05 21.59 -4.08
C SER A 172 0.47 21.66 -3.89
N LEU A 173 1.08 20.61 -3.31
CA LEU A 173 2.50 20.55 -2.95
C LEU A 173 3.41 20.01 -4.04
N VAL A 174 2.87 19.71 -5.21
CA VAL A 174 3.66 19.29 -6.38
C VAL A 174 3.90 20.50 -7.27
N ALA A 175 5.14 20.72 -7.73
CA ALA A 175 5.44 21.81 -8.66
C ALA A 175 4.65 21.63 -9.96
N SER A 176 4.11 22.69 -10.57
CA SER A 176 3.34 22.56 -11.81
C SER A 176 4.15 21.96 -12.95
N SER A 177 5.42 22.36 -13.08
CA SER A 177 6.37 21.83 -14.07
C SER A 177 6.74 20.37 -13.83
N PHE A 178 6.73 19.93 -12.56
CA PHE A 178 7.06 18.54 -12.18
C PHE A 178 5.83 17.64 -12.07
N LYS A 179 4.62 18.20 -12.02
CA LYS A 179 3.35 17.47 -11.91
C LYS A 179 3.18 16.33 -12.91
N PRO A 180 3.42 16.48 -14.23
CA PRO A 180 3.26 15.38 -15.17
C PRO A 180 4.25 14.24 -14.89
N TYR A 181 5.48 14.54 -14.46
CA TYR A 181 6.46 13.52 -14.09
C TYR A 181 6.04 12.80 -12.80
N PHE A 182 5.67 13.55 -11.75
CA PHE A 182 5.27 13.00 -10.46
C PHE A 182 4.09 12.02 -10.59
N HIS A 183 3.02 12.42 -11.30
CA HIS A 183 1.87 11.54 -11.53
C HIS A 183 2.14 10.48 -12.60
N GLY A 184 2.84 10.84 -13.67
CA GLY A 184 3.20 9.93 -14.76
C GLY A 184 4.00 8.72 -14.27
N THR A 185 4.97 8.91 -13.37
CA THR A 185 5.71 7.80 -12.75
C THR A 185 4.78 6.86 -11.98
N LYS A 186 3.82 7.39 -11.21
CA LYS A 186 2.85 6.56 -10.46
C LYS A 186 2.02 5.69 -11.40
N TRP A 187 1.45 6.29 -12.44
CA TRP A 187 0.59 5.58 -13.37
C TRP A 187 1.39 4.58 -14.22
N ALA A 188 2.57 4.96 -14.69
CA ALA A 188 3.47 4.07 -15.41
C ALA A 188 3.82 2.84 -14.58
N CYS A 189 4.16 3.00 -13.29
CA CYS A 189 4.43 1.87 -12.40
C CYS A 189 3.24 0.92 -12.26
N LEU A 190 2.01 1.44 -12.12
CA LEU A 190 0.81 0.60 -11.98
C LEU A 190 0.45 -0.13 -13.30
N ILE A 191 0.59 0.53 -14.44
CA ILE A 191 0.38 -0.08 -15.77
C ILE A 191 1.42 -1.18 -16.00
N LEU A 192 2.71 -0.88 -15.77
CA LEU A 192 3.79 -1.86 -15.91
C LEU A 192 3.63 -3.04 -14.96
N ALA A 193 3.20 -2.81 -13.71
CA ALA A 193 2.92 -3.89 -12.76
C ALA A 193 1.85 -4.85 -13.30
N THR A 194 0.83 -4.30 -13.95
CA THR A 194 -0.26 -5.07 -14.55
C THR A 194 0.24 -5.91 -15.72
N ILE A 195 1.02 -5.31 -16.62
CA ILE A 195 1.62 -6.01 -17.76
C ILE A 195 2.51 -7.16 -17.28
N VAL A 196 3.39 -6.90 -16.30
CA VAL A 196 4.27 -7.93 -15.73
C VAL A 196 3.45 -9.06 -15.09
N ASN A 197 2.40 -8.75 -14.32
CA ASN A 197 1.57 -9.78 -13.71
C ASN A 197 0.79 -10.62 -14.73
N VAL A 198 0.30 -10.01 -15.81
CA VAL A 198 -0.32 -10.75 -16.94
C VAL A 198 0.69 -11.70 -17.57
N PHE A 199 1.91 -11.23 -17.82
CA PHE A 199 2.99 -12.04 -18.37
C PHE A 199 3.37 -13.22 -17.45
N VAL A 200 3.48 -12.97 -16.14
CA VAL A 200 3.68 -14.01 -15.13
C VAL A 200 2.55 -15.05 -15.16
N GLY A 201 1.30 -14.59 -15.27
CA GLY A 201 0.13 -15.46 -15.41
C GLY A 201 0.20 -16.38 -16.63
N ILE A 202 0.63 -15.84 -17.79
CA ILE A 202 0.82 -16.61 -19.03
C ILE A 202 1.91 -17.68 -18.85
N ILE A 203 3.08 -17.32 -18.31
CA ILE A 203 4.17 -18.28 -18.09
C ILE A 203 3.72 -19.41 -17.16
N LEU A 204 3.03 -19.07 -16.06
CA LEU A 204 2.48 -20.06 -15.15
C LEU A 204 1.48 -20.99 -15.84
N HIS A 205 0.59 -20.45 -16.66
CA HIS A 205 -0.37 -21.24 -17.41
C HIS A 205 0.32 -22.24 -18.35
N CYS A 206 1.33 -21.78 -19.11
CA CYS A 206 2.11 -22.64 -20.00
C CYS A 206 2.88 -23.73 -19.23
N ASN A 207 3.53 -23.38 -18.11
CA ASN A 207 4.34 -24.32 -17.33
C ASN A 207 3.52 -25.36 -16.55
N THR A 208 2.27 -25.05 -16.19
CA THR A 208 1.41 -26.01 -15.46
C THR A 208 1.06 -27.26 -16.26
N LYS A 209 1.18 -27.23 -17.60
CA LYS A 209 0.96 -28.40 -18.45
C LYS A 209 2.05 -29.48 -18.29
N ILE A 210 3.16 -29.18 -17.62
CA ILE A 210 4.39 -30.00 -17.67
C ILE A 210 4.79 -30.59 -16.29
N LYS A 211 4.25 -30.13 -15.13
CA LYS A 211 4.77 -30.49 -13.79
C LYS A 211 3.71 -30.80 -12.72
N HIS A 212 4.14 -31.55 -11.68
CA HIS A 212 3.41 -31.98 -10.47
C HIS A 212 2.39 -30.97 -9.91
N GLN A 213 1.19 -31.46 -9.56
CA GLN A 213 -0.05 -30.72 -9.26
C GLN A 213 -0.06 -29.88 -7.95
N ASN A 214 0.67 -30.28 -6.92
CA ASN A 214 0.49 -29.67 -5.59
C ASN A 214 1.24 -28.33 -5.42
N THR A 215 2.52 -28.26 -5.83
CA THR A 215 3.33 -27.04 -5.74
C THR A 215 2.82 -25.94 -6.68
N THR A 216 2.32 -26.34 -7.87
CA THR A 216 1.73 -25.44 -8.86
C THR A 216 0.44 -24.78 -8.36
N LYS A 217 -0.41 -25.51 -7.62
CA LYS A 217 -1.66 -24.95 -7.06
C LYS A 217 -1.39 -23.83 -6.05
N ARG A 218 -0.40 -24.01 -5.17
CA ARG A 218 -0.02 -22.99 -4.18
C ARG A 218 0.56 -21.75 -4.85
N LEU A 219 1.46 -21.94 -5.82
CA LEU A 219 2.05 -20.85 -6.59
C LEU A 219 0.99 -20.08 -7.39
N LYS A 220 0.00 -20.77 -7.98
CA LYS A 220 -1.13 -20.15 -8.68
C LYS A 220 -1.97 -19.27 -7.76
N ASN A 221 -2.30 -19.76 -6.57
CA ASN A 221 -3.08 -18.97 -5.60
C ASN A 221 -2.32 -17.71 -5.15
N ALA A 222 -1.02 -17.83 -4.87
CA ALA A 222 -0.20 -16.67 -4.48
C ALA A 222 -0.12 -15.61 -5.59
N ASN A 223 0.03 -16.03 -6.85
CA ASN A 223 0.03 -15.09 -7.97
C ASN A 223 -1.35 -14.48 -8.23
N MET A 224 -2.44 -15.24 -8.00
CA MET A 224 -3.80 -14.71 -8.08
C MET A 224 -4.03 -13.58 -7.07
N VAL A 225 -3.52 -13.73 -5.83
CA VAL A 225 -3.61 -12.68 -4.80
C VAL A 225 -2.94 -11.40 -5.26
N ILE A 226 -1.72 -11.51 -5.79
CA ILE A 226 -0.92 -10.37 -6.23
C ILE A 226 -1.57 -9.70 -7.45
N PHE A 227 -2.04 -10.50 -8.41
CA PHE A 227 -2.79 -9.98 -9.54
C PHE A 227 -4.05 -9.23 -9.09
N SER A 228 -4.84 -9.81 -8.18
CA SER A 228 -6.02 -9.14 -7.63
C SER A 228 -5.67 -7.84 -6.89
N ASN A 229 -4.57 -7.81 -6.12
CA ASN A 229 -4.08 -6.60 -5.47
C ASN A 229 -3.65 -5.51 -6.49
N THR A 230 -3.04 -5.91 -7.61
CA THR A 230 -2.67 -4.98 -8.68
C THR A 230 -3.91 -4.42 -9.41
N VAL A 231 -4.88 -5.27 -9.73
CA VAL A 231 -6.17 -4.82 -10.30
C VAL A 231 -6.90 -3.89 -9.33
N ASN A 232 -6.93 -4.24 -8.04
CA ASN A 232 -7.48 -3.37 -7.00
C ASN A 232 -6.76 -2.01 -6.95
N SER A 233 -5.44 -1.98 -7.14
CA SER A 233 -4.67 -0.74 -7.23
C SER A 233 -4.99 0.06 -8.50
N LEU A 234 -5.22 -0.57 -9.65
CA LEU A 234 -5.67 0.15 -10.84
C LEU A 234 -7.03 0.83 -10.59
N VAL A 235 -8.00 0.07 -10.08
CA VAL A 235 -9.38 0.56 -9.92
C VAL A 235 -9.48 1.62 -8.83
N PHE A 236 -8.91 1.37 -7.66
CA PHE A 236 -9.12 2.21 -6.48
C PHE A 236 -8.00 3.22 -6.22
N LEU A 237 -6.82 3.10 -6.85
CA LEU A 237 -5.74 4.08 -6.71
C LEU A 237 -5.53 4.87 -7.99
N MET A 238 -5.34 4.23 -9.14
CA MET A 238 -5.00 4.93 -10.39
C MET A 238 -6.16 5.79 -10.90
N ILE A 239 -7.37 5.23 -11.01
CA ILE A 239 -8.52 5.96 -11.56
C ILE A 239 -8.84 7.20 -10.70
N PRO A 240 -8.98 7.10 -9.35
CA PRO A 240 -9.20 8.28 -8.52
C PRO A 240 -8.06 9.29 -8.59
N ASP A 241 -6.80 8.84 -8.66
CA ASP A 241 -5.66 9.75 -8.77
C ASP A 241 -5.63 10.51 -10.11
N MET A 242 -6.02 9.87 -11.21
CA MET A 242 -6.14 10.55 -12.51
C MET A 242 -7.24 11.61 -12.48
N ILE A 243 -8.41 11.30 -11.91
CA ILE A 243 -9.52 12.25 -11.74
C ILE A 243 -9.08 13.43 -10.84
N LEU A 244 -8.33 13.16 -9.77
CA LEU A 244 -7.82 14.21 -8.87
C LEU A 244 -6.70 15.05 -9.51
N ALA A 245 -5.86 14.45 -10.36
CA ALA A 245 -4.78 15.15 -11.05
C ALA A 245 -5.32 16.11 -12.12
N TYR A 246 -6.38 15.69 -12.83
CA TYR A 246 -7.08 16.43 -13.87
C TYR A 246 -8.57 16.57 -13.53
N PRO A 247 -8.89 17.41 -12.54
CA PRO A 247 -10.26 17.51 -12.07
C PRO A 247 -11.18 18.07 -13.15
N PRO A 248 -12.39 17.51 -13.32
CA PRO A 248 -13.38 18.08 -14.22
C PRO A 248 -13.81 19.46 -13.68
N LYS A 249 -14.14 20.39 -14.60
CA LYS A 249 -14.75 21.68 -14.25
C LYS A 249 -16.18 21.42 -13.78
N MET A 250 -16.35 21.20 -12.48
CA MET A 250 -17.64 20.93 -11.83
C MET A 250 -17.73 21.76 -10.56
N ASP A 251 -18.92 22.28 -10.28
CA ASP A 251 -19.16 23.18 -9.13
C ASP A 251 -18.96 22.48 -7.77
N ASN A 252 -19.12 21.14 -7.72
CA ASN A 252 -19.01 20.32 -6.50
C ASN A 252 -17.65 19.62 -6.34
N PHE A 253 -16.55 20.34 -6.55
CA PHE A 253 -15.21 19.76 -6.53
C PHE A 253 -14.83 19.11 -5.18
N ILE A 254 -15.30 19.64 -4.06
CA ILE A 254 -14.99 19.15 -2.71
C ILE A 254 -15.55 17.74 -2.49
N TYR A 255 -16.82 17.50 -2.82
CA TYR A 255 -17.44 16.17 -2.69
C TYR A 255 -16.77 15.12 -3.57
N LEU A 256 -16.35 15.52 -4.78
CA LEU A 256 -15.56 14.66 -5.65
C LEU A 256 -14.24 14.28 -4.99
N GLN A 257 -13.52 15.24 -4.38
CA GLN A 257 -12.27 14.94 -3.66
C GLN A 257 -12.49 13.94 -2.53
N ILE A 258 -13.49 14.18 -1.67
CA ILE A 258 -13.81 13.29 -0.54
C ILE A 258 -14.08 11.87 -1.03
N THR A 259 -14.88 11.75 -2.09
CA THR A 259 -15.24 10.46 -2.69
C THR A 259 -14.01 9.76 -3.26
N MET A 260 -13.18 10.46 -4.04
CA MET A 260 -11.98 9.90 -4.65
C MET A 260 -10.95 9.46 -3.60
N PHE A 261 -10.71 10.26 -2.57
CA PHE A 261 -9.83 9.86 -1.46
C PHE A 261 -10.39 8.68 -0.66
N SER A 262 -11.71 8.61 -0.47
CA SER A 262 -12.36 7.47 0.19
C SER A 262 -12.22 6.18 -0.64
N LEU A 263 -12.29 6.28 -1.97
CA LEU A 263 -12.00 5.15 -2.87
C LEU A 263 -10.53 4.70 -2.73
N ILE A 264 -9.58 5.64 -2.67
CA ILE A 264 -8.16 5.32 -2.45
C ILE A 264 -7.95 4.58 -1.13
N MET A 265 -8.58 5.01 -0.04
CA MET A 265 -8.49 4.31 1.24
C MET A 265 -9.19 2.95 1.21
N SER A 266 -10.29 2.81 0.47
CA SER A 266 -11.02 1.56 0.30
C SER A 266 -10.17 0.45 -0.32
N LYS A 267 -9.21 0.79 -1.20
CA LYS A 267 -8.19 -0.12 -1.73
C LYS A 267 -7.57 -0.98 -0.61
N ILE A 268 -7.22 -0.37 0.52
CA ILE A 268 -6.48 -1.03 1.60
C ILE A 268 -7.39 -2.03 2.33
N ILE A 269 -8.67 -1.70 2.50
CA ILE A 269 -9.66 -2.61 3.07
C ILE A 269 -9.84 -3.82 2.14
N PHE A 270 -9.99 -3.58 0.84
CA PHE A 270 -10.09 -4.66 -0.15
C PHE A 270 -8.84 -5.54 -0.17
N ASN A 271 -7.64 -4.96 -0.01
CA ASN A 271 -6.40 -5.74 0.08
C ASN A 271 -6.44 -6.78 1.22
N ILE A 272 -6.87 -6.39 2.42
CA ILE A 272 -7.04 -7.34 3.54
C ILE A 272 -8.04 -8.43 3.17
N VAL A 273 -9.20 -8.05 2.64
CA VAL A 273 -10.25 -9.01 2.26
C VAL A 273 -9.71 -10.02 1.25
N LEU A 274 -8.97 -9.56 0.23
CA LEU A 274 -8.33 -10.42 -0.77
C LEU A 274 -7.28 -11.35 -0.11
N PHE A 275 -6.43 -10.83 0.77
CA PHE A 275 -5.43 -11.65 1.47
C PHE A 275 -6.08 -12.75 2.31
N LEU A 276 -7.13 -12.42 3.08
CA LEU A 276 -7.86 -13.39 3.89
C LEU A 276 -8.68 -14.37 3.04
N PHE A 277 -9.21 -13.93 1.90
CA PHE A 277 -9.98 -14.78 1.01
C PHE A 277 -9.10 -15.84 0.32
N PHE A 278 -7.96 -15.42 -0.24
CA PHE A 278 -7.11 -16.31 -1.03
C PHE A 278 -6.12 -17.14 -0.19
N HIS A 279 -5.69 -16.67 0.98
CA HIS A 279 -4.80 -17.43 1.88
C HIS A 279 -5.56 -18.05 3.04
N LYS A 280 -6.05 -19.29 2.83
CA LYS A 280 -6.77 -20.06 3.87
C LYS A 280 -5.99 -20.17 5.19
N GLU A 281 -4.68 -20.39 5.12
CA GLU A 281 -3.80 -20.46 6.31
C GLU A 281 -3.80 -19.14 7.08
N LEU A 282 -3.63 -18.02 6.36
CA LEU A 282 -3.63 -16.68 6.94
C LEU A 282 -4.98 -16.35 7.58
N ARG A 283 -6.09 -16.72 6.92
CA ARG A 283 -7.44 -16.60 7.45
C ARG A 283 -7.62 -17.35 8.75
N THR A 284 -7.18 -18.60 8.81
CA THR A 284 -7.28 -19.42 10.04
C THR A 284 -6.45 -18.80 11.17
N LEU A 285 -5.23 -18.34 10.89
CA LEU A 285 -4.40 -17.66 11.88
C LEU A 285 -5.05 -16.36 12.39
N TYR A 286 -5.59 -15.55 11.47
CA TYR A 286 -6.25 -14.29 11.78
C TYR A 286 -7.50 -14.51 12.64
N LEU A 287 -8.40 -15.41 12.23
CA LEU A 287 -9.61 -15.73 12.99
C LEU A 287 -9.30 -16.34 14.36
N ASN A 288 -8.27 -17.17 14.46
CA ASN A 288 -7.86 -17.75 15.74
C ASN A 288 -7.31 -16.69 16.71
N LEU A 289 -6.68 -15.62 16.20
CA LEU A 289 -6.23 -14.52 17.04
C LEU A 289 -7.41 -13.77 17.66
N PHE A 290 -8.48 -13.51 16.89
CA PHE A 290 -9.71 -12.92 17.41
C PHE A 290 -10.45 -13.85 18.39
N LYS A 291 -10.55 -15.14 18.08
CA LYS A 291 -11.16 -16.12 19.00
C LYS A 291 -10.40 -16.20 20.33
N ARG A 292 -9.07 -16.31 20.31
CA ARG A 292 -8.26 -16.39 21.55
C ARG A 292 -8.42 -15.16 22.44
N LYS A 293 -8.51 -13.96 21.85
CA LYS A 293 -8.70 -12.72 22.62
C LYS A 293 -10.08 -12.64 23.28
N LEU A 294 -11.11 -13.17 22.62
CA LEU A 294 -12.46 -13.28 23.19
C LEU A 294 -12.54 -14.31 24.33
N PHE A 295 -11.81 -15.42 24.24
CA PHE A 295 -11.81 -16.45 25.30
C PHE A 295 -10.85 -16.17 26.46
N TYR A 296 -9.77 -15.41 26.26
CA TYR A 296 -8.82 -15.09 27.35
C TYR A 296 -9.42 -14.18 28.44
N ASN A 297 -10.45 -13.39 28.10
CA ASN A 297 -11.22 -12.63 29.10
C ASN A 297 -12.24 -13.48 29.88
N GLY A 298 -12.32 -14.79 29.64
CA GLY A 298 -13.35 -15.68 30.24
C GLY A 298 -12.86 -16.79 31.18
N GLY A 299 -11.56 -17.07 31.32
CA GLY A 299 -11.08 -18.04 32.30
C GLY A 299 -9.84 -18.84 31.92
N ARG A 300 -9.04 -19.15 32.95
CA ARG A 300 -7.87 -20.06 33.04
C ARG A 300 -7.46 -20.81 31.75
N MET A 301 -6.26 -20.48 31.27
CA MET A 301 -5.56 -21.26 30.24
C MET A 301 -5.08 -22.62 30.79
N SER A 302 -5.66 -23.70 30.28
CA SER A 302 -4.98 -24.99 30.20
C SER A 302 -4.16 -25.03 28.90
N GLY A 303 -2.87 -25.39 29.02
CA GLY A 303 -1.87 -25.29 27.96
C GLY A 303 -2.25 -26.02 26.67
N VAL A 304 -2.08 -25.34 25.54
CA VAL A 304 -2.30 -25.91 24.21
C VAL A 304 -0.98 -26.06 23.48
N ARG A 305 -0.65 -27.32 23.16
CA ARG A 305 0.39 -27.74 22.23
C ARG A 305 0.15 -27.11 20.86
N ILE A 306 1.16 -26.42 20.34
CA ILE A 306 1.26 -26.04 18.94
C ILE A 306 1.32 -27.37 18.16
N VAL A 307 0.28 -27.69 17.39
CA VAL A 307 0.29 -28.85 16.49
C VAL A 307 1.37 -28.59 15.44
N PRO A 308 2.46 -29.39 15.39
CA PRO A 308 3.47 -29.22 14.37
C PRO A 308 2.85 -29.48 13.00
N VAL A 309 3.06 -28.54 12.07
CA VAL A 309 2.75 -28.73 10.65
C VAL A 309 3.61 -29.89 10.14
N PRO A 310 3.07 -30.86 9.38
CA PRO A 310 3.86 -31.96 8.86
C PRO A 310 4.97 -31.42 7.94
N GLN A 311 6.23 -31.50 8.39
CA GLN A 311 7.40 -31.37 7.53
C GLN A 311 7.60 -32.68 6.76
N GLN A 312 6.75 -32.95 5.78
CA GLN A 312 7.05 -33.96 4.77
C GLN A 312 7.47 -33.24 3.48
N GLU A 313 8.54 -33.75 2.86
CA GLU A 313 9.01 -33.45 1.50
C GLU A 313 10.04 -32.31 1.28
N LEU A 314 11.18 -32.33 2.01
CA LEU A 314 12.38 -31.65 1.48
C LEU A 314 13.70 -32.42 1.63
N LYS A 315 13.65 -33.73 1.90
CA LYS A 315 14.86 -34.57 2.04
C LYS A 315 15.17 -35.49 0.86
N THR A 316 14.34 -35.56 -0.18
CA THR A 316 14.52 -36.54 -1.27
C THR A 316 15.20 -36.02 -2.54
N SER A 317 15.54 -34.73 -2.64
CA SER A 317 16.16 -34.20 -3.87
C SER A 317 17.69 -34.02 -3.81
N ALA A 318 18.35 -34.46 -2.74
CA ALA A 318 19.80 -34.31 -2.58
C ALA A 318 20.62 -35.57 -2.95
N HIS A 319 19.98 -36.64 -3.45
CA HIS A 319 20.70 -37.89 -3.73
C HIS A 319 20.89 -38.25 -5.21
N ASN A 320 20.33 -37.49 -6.16
CA ASN A 320 20.47 -37.77 -7.59
C ASN A 320 20.80 -36.49 -8.40
N ALA A 321 21.91 -35.84 -8.09
CA ALA A 321 22.51 -34.82 -8.95
C ALA A 321 24.04 -34.88 -8.88
#